data_AF-A0A1G4K4V6-F1
#
_entry.id   AF-A0A1G4K4V6-F1
#
_cell.length_a   1.000
_cell.length_b   1.000
_cell.length_c   1.000
_cell.angle_alpha   90.00
_cell.angle_beta   90.00
_cell.angle_gamma   90.00
#
_symmetry.space_group_name_H-M   'P 1'
#
loop_
_entity.id
_entity.type
_entity.pdbx_description
1 polymer ?
#
loop_
_entity_poly.entity_id
_entity_poly.type
_entity_poly.pdbx_seq_one_letter_code
_entity_poly.pdbx_strand_id
1 'polypeptide(L)'
;MLSRAGKLASLGYLQGARTIPLRQFHISLPLAEYRKWADLSTEDKQSFINGYADMYKEKHPCSHSNTMHRTLIGEMEEYGDAPYVFGIVYNEIRSIAQGQSVHNVKGSGALGDPDFEKLLYK
;
A
#
# COMPACT_ATOMS: atom_id res chain seq x y z
N MET A 1 44.89 -4.79 75.72
CA MET A 1 45.76 -5.34 74.65
C MET A 1 44.93 -5.36 73.37
N LEU A 2 45.12 -4.36 72.48
CA LEU A 2 45.83 -4.48 71.18
C LEU A 2 45.19 -5.57 70.29
N SER A 3 44.54 -5.30 69.15
CA SER A 3 45.06 -4.69 67.91
C SER A 3 43.87 -4.39 66.96
N ARG A 4 43.69 -3.19 66.35
CA ARG A 4 44.13 -2.76 64.97
C ARG A 4 44.07 -3.88 63.91
N ALA A 5 43.55 -3.75 62.68
CA ALA A 5 43.29 -2.64 61.74
C ALA A 5 42.34 -3.19 60.62
N GLY A 6 41.71 -2.46 59.69
CA GLY A 6 41.68 -1.02 59.34
C GLY A 6 40.97 -0.77 57.99
N LYS A 7 40.89 0.53 57.60
CA LYS A 7 40.75 1.15 56.26
C LYS A 7 39.51 0.76 55.41
N LEU A 8 38.88 1.58 54.56
CA LEU A 8 38.99 2.97 54.09
C LEU A 8 37.77 3.22 53.18
N ALA A 9 37.23 4.45 53.16
CA ALA A 9 36.52 5.13 52.05
C ALA A 9 35.24 4.44 51.47
N SER A 10 34.26 5.10 50.86
CA SER A 10 34.20 6.39 50.18
C SER A 10 32.76 6.91 50.15
N LEU A 11 32.62 8.24 50.04
CA LEU A 11 31.41 8.91 49.59
C LEU A 11 30.91 8.37 48.24
N GLY A 12 29.59 8.39 48.05
CA GLY A 12 28.96 8.20 46.75
C GLY A 12 27.54 8.74 46.74
N TYR A 13 27.37 10.01 46.38
CA TYR A 13 26.08 10.59 45.99
C TYR A 13 25.53 9.82 44.78
N LEU A 14 24.32 9.25 44.89
CA LEU A 14 23.56 8.80 43.72
C LEU A 14 22.54 9.88 43.38
N GLN A 15 22.92 10.75 42.43
CA GLN A 15 22.00 11.62 41.71
C GLN A 15 21.06 10.75 40.86
N GLY A 16 19.75 10.90 41.08
CA GLY A 16 18.73 10.28 40.24
C GLY A 16 18.75 10.86 38.83
N ALA A 17 19.10 10.04 37.85
CA ALA A 17 18.98 10.37 36.44
C ALA A 17 17.50 10.42 36.04
N ARG A 18 16.98 11.62 35.74
CA ARG A 18 15.69 11.80 35.08
C ARG A 18 15.84 11.39 33.62
N THR A 19 15.15 10.33 33.22
CA THR A 19 15.03 9.95 31.81
C THR A 19 14.11 10.97 31.10
N ILE A 20 14.69 11.73 30.18
CA ILE A 20 13.90 12.60 29.28
C ILE A 20 13.28 11.68 28.22
N PRO A 21 11.95 11.69 28.01
CA PRO A 21 11.35 10.93 26.92
C PRO A 21 11.81 11.54 25.59
N LEU A 22 12.61 10.78 24.84
CA LEU A 22 12.93 11.08 23.45
C LEU A 22 11.62 11.09 22.67
N ARG A 23 11.17 12.29 22.26
CA ARG A 23 10.04 12.47 21.36
C ARG A 23 10.46 11.91 20.00
N GLN A 24 10.11 10.65 19.74
CA GLN A 24 10.32 10.01 18.45
C GLN A 24 9.40 10.67 17.43
N PHE A 25 9.99 11.48 16.55
CA PHE A 25 9.30 11.94 15.36
C PHE A 25 9.36 10.81 14.33
N HIS A 26 8.23 10.17 14.09
CA HIS A 26 8.09 9.24 12.97
C HIS A 26 8.09 10.06 11.68
N ILE A 27 9.16 9.96 10.90
CA ILE A 27 9.15 10.39 9.51
C ILE A 27 8.36 9.33 8.75
N SER A 28 7.05 9.56 8.58
CA SER A 28 6.29 8.81 7.58
C SER A 28 6.81 9.25 6.21
N LEU A 29 7.61 8.41 5.56
CA LEU A 29 7.89 8.57 4.13
C LEU A 29 6.54 8.73 3.43
N PRO A 30 6.36 9.72 2.54
CA PRO A 30 5.12 9.83 1.79
C PRO A 30 4.95 8.53 1.01
N LEU A 31 3.91 7.76 1.35
CA LEU A 31 3.47 6.68 0.47
C LEU A 31 3.29 7.31 -0.91
N ALA A 32 3.81 6.66 -1.96
CA ALA A 32 3.62 7.14 -3.32
C ALA A 32 2.13 7.46 -3.51
N GLU A 33 1.82 8.74 -3.76
CA GLU A 33 0.44 9.18 -3.90
C GLU A 33 -0.04 8.80 -5.28
N TYR A 34 -0.63 7.62 -5.40
CA TYR A 34 -1.29 7.23 -6.63
C TYR A 34 -2.47 8.18 -6.91
N ARG A 35 -2.57 8.67 -8.14
CA ARG A 35 -3.69 9.49 -8.62
C ARG A 35 -5.01 8.74 -8.45
N LYS A 36 -6.11 9.45 -8.13
CA LYS A 36 -7.44 8.82 -8.03
C LYS A 36 -8.00 8.59 -9.43
N TRP A 37 -8.91 7.62 -9.58
CA TRP A 37 -9.57 7.36 -10.86
C TRP A 37 -10.18 8.62 -11.50
N ALA A 38 -10.80 9.47 -10.69
CA ALA A 38 -11.45 10.70 -11.15
C ALA A 38 -10.45 11.70 -11.78
N ASP A 39 -9.17 11.62 -11.40
CA ASP A 39 -8.12 12.54 -11.83
C ASP A 39 -7.38 12.03 -13.09
N LEU A 40 -7.67 10.82 -13.55
CA LEU A 40 -7.07 10.24 -14.75
C LEU A 40 -7.72 10.75 -16.03
N SER A 41 -6.91 10.95 -17.08
CA SER A 41 -7.42 11.17 -18.43
C SER A 41 -8.16 9.92 -18.93
N THR A 42 -8.99 10.08 -19.96
CA THR A 42 -9.65 8.93 -20.60
C THR A 42 -8.62 7.93 -21.14
N GLU A 43 -7.53 8.41 -21.74
CA GLU A 43 -6.44 7.58 -22.25
C GLU A 43 -5.74 6.77 -21.15
N ASP A 44 -5.47 7.38 -19.99
CA ASP A 44 -4.89 6.69 -18.82
C ASP A 44 -5.86 5.63 -18.27
N LYS A 45 -7.16 5.94 -18.23
CA LYS A 45 -8.20 4.99 -17.80
C LYS A 45 -8.27 3.79 -18.75
N GLN A 46 -8.32 4.02 -20.06
CA GLN A 46 -8.37 2.97 -21.07
C GLN A 46 -7.10 2.10 -21.03
N SER A 47 -5.93 2.72 -20.86
CA SER A 47 -4.65 2.03 -20.72
C SER A 47 -4.64 1.12 -19.48
N PHE A 48 -5.13 1.62 -18.34
CA PHE A 48 -5.30 0.80 -17.13
C PHE A 48 -6.25 -0.38 -17.39
N ILE A 49 -7.39 -0.15 -18.03
CA ILE A 49 -8.41 -1.18 -18.27
C ILE A 49 -7.83 -2.32 -19.12
N ASN A 50 -7.17 -1.99 -20.23
CA ASN A 50 -6.54 -2.99 -21.10
C ASN A 50 -5.46 -3.77 -20.35
N GLY A 51 -4.54 -3.05 -19.67
CA GLY A 51 -3.48 -3.69 -18.88
C GLY A 51 -4.01 -4.58 -17.75
N TYR A 52 -5.10 -4.17 -17.09
CA TYR A 52 -5.75 -4.97 -16.06
C TYR A 52 -6.37 -6.24 -16.65
N ALA A 53 -7.14 -6.12 -17.74
CA ALA A 53 -7.79 -7.27 -18.36
C ALA A 53 -6.80 -8.30 -18.90
N ASP A 54 -5.71 -7.84 -19.52
CA ASP A 54 -4.63 -8.70 -20.00
C ASP A 54 -3.93 -9.41 -18.85
N MET A 55 -3.48 -8.65 -17.83
CA MET A 55 -2.81 -9.23 -16.65
C MET A 55 -3.73 -10.19 -15.88
N TYR A 56 -5.02 -9.85 -15.73
CA TYR A 56 -6.00 -10.70 -15.07
C TYR A 56 -6.20 -12.01 -15.84
N LYS A 57 -6.29 -11.95 -17.17
CA LYS A 57 -6.43 -13.14 -18.03
C LYS A 57 -5.19 -14.03 -17.94
N GLU A 58 -3.99 -13.47 -17.92
CA GLU A 58 -2.74 -14.23 -17.77
C GLU A 58 -2.68 -14.97 -16.43
N LYS A 59 -3.06 -14.30 -15.33
CA LYS A 59 -3.08 -14.89 -13.99
C LYS A 59 -4.25 -15.87 -13.79
N HIS A 60 -5.36 -15.67 -14.49
CA HIS A 60 -6.61 -16.43 -14.32
C HIS A 60 -7.23 -16.85 -15.66
N PRO A 61 -6.56 -17.70 -16.46
CA PRO A 61 -6.94 -17.97 -17.86
C PRO A 61 -8.35 -18.58 -18.03
N CYS A 62 -8.82 -19.37 -17.06
CA CYS A 62 -10.12 -20.03 -17.11
C CYS A 62 -11.24 -19.27 -16.36
N SER A 63 -10.98 -18.07 -15.86
CA SER A 63 -11.97 -17.30 -15.10
C SER A 63 -13.12 -16.82 -15.99
N HIS A 64 -14.37 -16.99 -15.53
CA HIS A 64 -15.55 -16.43 -16.20
C HIS A 64 -15.51 -14.90 -16.29
N SER A 65 -14.79 -14.24 -15.38
CA SER A 65 -14.57 -12.79 -15.43
C SER A 65 -13.89 -12.34 -16.73
N ASN A 66 -13.11 -13.20 -17.40
CA ASN A 66 -12.48 -12.85 -18.67
C ASN A 66 -13.51 -12.54 -19.77
N THR A 67 -14.63 -13.28 -19.81
CA THR A 67 -15.72 -13.02 -20.75
C THR A 67 -16.38 -11.68 -20.43
N MET A 68 -16.63 -11.41 -19.14
CA MET A 68 -17.22 -10.15 -18.68
C MET A 68 -16.32 -8.95 -19.00
N HIS A 69 -15.02 -9.03 -18.69
CA HIS A 69 -14.06 -7.98 -19.00
C HIS A 69 -14.05 -7.68 -20.51
N ARG A 70 -13.99 -8.71 -21.36
CA ARG A 70 -14.03 -8.53 -22.82
C ARG A 70 -15.31 -7.82 -23.28
N THR A 71 -16.46 -8.20 -22.73
CA THR A 71 -17.74 -7.55 -23.07
C THR A 71 -17.75 -6.08 -22.65
N LEU A 72 -17.23 -5.75 -21.46
CA LEU A 72 -17.18 -4.37 -20.97
C LEU A 72 -16.20 -3.50 -21.76
N ILE A 73 -15.14 -4.09 -22.31
CA ILE A 73 -14.08 -3.39 -23.05
C ILE A 73 -14.44 -3.20 -24.53
N GLY A 74 -15.33 -4.04 -25.07
CA GLY A 74 -15.52 -4.21 -26.51
C GLY A 74 -15.76 -2.94 -27.34
N GLU A 75 -16.40 -1.93 -26.75
CA GLU A 75 -16.72 -0.66 -27.44
C GLU A 75 -16.03 0.56 -26.80
N MET A 76 -15.11 0.32 -25.87
CA MET A 76 -14.45 1.37 -25.07
C MET A 76 -13.67 2.36 -25.94
N GLU A 77 -12.87 1.86 -26.88
CA GLU A 77 -12.03 2.68 -27.75
C GLU A 77 -12.87 3.40 -28.81
N GLU A 78 -13.85 2.73 -29.40
CA GLU A 78 -14.74 3.27 -30.44
C GLU A 78 -15.48 4.53 -29.97
N TYR A 79 -15.98 4.50 -28.73
CA TYR A 79 -16.75 5.62 -28.17
C TYR A 79 -15.93 6.56 -27.28
N GLY A 80 -14.62 6.34 -27.13
CA GLY A 80 -13.78 7.13 -26.22
C GLY A 80 -14.26 7.05 -24.76
N ASP A 81 -14.79 5.89 -24.36
CA ASP A 81 -15.34 5.65 -23.03
C ASP A 81 -14.29 5.00 -22.09
N ALA A 82 -14.59 4.98 -20.80
CA ALA A 82 -13.87 4.21 -19.80
C ALA A 82 -14.89 3.63 -18.79
N PRO A 83 -15.30 2.35 -18.95
CA PRO A 83 -16.36 1.76 -18.13
C PRO A 83 -16.10 1.91 -16.63
N TYR A 84 -17.05 2.55 -15.93
CA TYR A 84 -16.88 2.98 -14.54
C TYR A 84 -16.58 1.84 -13.55
N VAL A 85 -17.02 0.62 -13.86
CA VAL A 85 -16.74 -0.58 -13.04
C VAL A 85 -15.23 -0.80 -12.84
N PHE A 86 -14.39 -0.48 -13.83
CA PHE A 86 -12.95 -0.56 -13.68
C PHE A 86 -12.38 0.55 -12.79
N GLY A 87 -13.10 1.67 -12.62
CA GLY A 87 -12.75 2.68 -11.61
C GLY A 87 -12.90 2.19 -10.18
N ILE A 88 -13.85 1.28 -9.92
CA ILE A 88 -13.98 0.60 -8.62
C ILE A 88 -12.76 -0.29 -8.40
N VAL A 89 -12.40 -1.10 -9.40
CA VAL A 89 -11.22 -1.97 -9.37
C VAL A 89 -9.94 -1.18 -9.16
N TYR A 90 -9.73 -0.10 -9.91
CA TYR A 90 -8.59 0.80 -9.78
C TYR A 90 -8.45 1.35 -8.36
N ASN A 91 -9.54 1.93 -7.82
CA ASN A 91 -9.51 2.52 -6.49
C ASN A 91 -9.31 1.47 -5.40
N GLU A 92 -9.76 0.23 -5.62
CA GLU A 92 -9.51 -0.86 -4.69
C GLU A 92 -8.03 -1.27 -4.68
N ILE A 93 -7.42 -1.47 -5.84
CA ILE A 93 -5.97 -1.78 -5.95
C ILE A 93 -5.15 -0.65 -5.32
N ARG A 94 -5.52 0.61 -5.60
CA ARG A 94 -4.92 1.81 -4.98
C ARG A 94 -5.07 1.78 -3.45
N SER A 95 -6.25 1.45 -2.94
CA SER A 95 -6.51 1.39 -1.50
C SER A 95 -5.70 0.27 -0.83
N ILE A 96 -5.57 -0.89 -1.47
CA ILE A 96 -4.72 -1.99 -1.00
C ILE A 96 -3.25 -1.56 -0.95
N ALA A 97 -2.75 -0.93 -2.02
CA ALA A 97 -1.38 -0.45 -2.11
C ALA A 97 -1.04 0.59 -1.02
N GLN A 98 -2.03 1.40 -0.62
CA GLN A 98 -1.91 2.42 0.42
C GLN A 98 -2.22 1.91 1.83
N GLY A 99 -2.59 0.62 2.00
CA GLY A 99 -3.00 0.07 3.29
C GLY A 99 -4.32 0.65 3.82
N GLN A 100 -5.18 1.13 2.93
CA GLN A 100 -6.47 1.77 3.21
C GLN A 100 -7.68 0.86 2.91
N SER A 101 -7.48 -0.29 2.25
CA SER A 101 -8.58 -1.23 1.99
C SER A 101 -9.09 -1.86 3.29
N VAL A 102 -10.42 -1.92 3.41
CA VAL A 102 -11.12 -2.51 4.56
C VAL A 102 -11.39 -4.00 4.35
N HIS A 103 -11.63 -4.41 3.10
CA HIS A 103 -12.15 -5.74 2.79
C HIS A 103 -11.15 -6.63 2.06
N ASN A 104 -10.11 -6.06 1.46
CA ASN A 104 -9.10 -6.80 0.73
C ASN A 104 -7.73 -6.62 1.37
N VAL A 105 -6.92 -7.66 1.28
CA VAL A 105 -5.59 -7.71 1.89
C VAL A 105 -4.56 -7.95 0.79
N LYS A 106 -3.43 -7.24 0.87
CA LYS A 106 -2.30 -7.45 -0.05
C LYS A 106 -1.85 -8.91 -0.01
N GLY A 107 -1.66 -9.50 -1.18
CA GLY A 107 -1.32 -10.90 -1.39
C GLY A 107 -2.50 -11.88 -1.32
N SER A 108 -3.75 -11.41 -1.14
CA SER A 108 -4.92 -12.29 -1.02
C SER A 108 -6.02 -11.95 -2.05
N GLY A 109 -6.63 -12.99 -2.61
CA GLY A 109 -7.66 -12.85 -3.65
C GLY A 109 -7.11 -12.27 -4.96
N ALA A 110 -8.01 -12.07 -5.94
CA ALA A 110 -7.61 -11.62 -7.26
C ALA A 110 -7.11 -10.15 -7.27
N LEU A 111 -7.69 -9.27 -6.46
CA LEU A 111 -7.29 -7.85 -6.40
C LEU A 111 -6.13 -7.56 -5.46
N GLY A 112 -5.82 -8.47 -4.54
CA GLY A 112 -4.69 -8.32 -3.62
C GLY A 112 -3.35 -8.68 -4.25
N ASP A 113 -3.32 -9.23 -5.46
CA ASP A 113 -2.07 -9.57 -6.13
C ASP A 113 -1.22 -8.29 -6.35
N PRO A 114 0.01 -8.24 -5.81
CA PRO A 114 0.84 -7.04 -5.85
C PRO A 114 1.27 -6.61 -7.25
N ASP A 115 1.17 -7.48 -8.26
CA ASP A 115 1.53 -7.11 -9.63
C ASP A 115 0.59 -6.07 -10.23
N PHE A 116 -0.68 -6.04 -9.80
CA PHE A 116 -1.65 -5.05 -10.28
C PHE A 116 -1.30 -3.62 -9.81
N GLU A 117 -0.51 -3.46 -8.74
CA GLU A 117 -0.02 -2.16 -8.27
C GLU A 117 0.81 -1.45 -9.35
N LYS A 118 1.47 -2.20 -10.25
CA LYS A 118 2.29 -1.66 -11.34
C LYS A 118 1.47 -0.93 -12.40
N LEU A 119 0.15 -1.14 -12.43
CA LEU A 119 -0.78 -0.47 -13.34
C LEU A 119 -1.28 0.88 -12.81
N LEU A 120 -0.96 1.22 -11.54
CA LEU A 120 -1.40 2.48 -10.94
C LEU A 120 -0.55 3.65 -11.42
N TYR A 121 -1.20 4.80 -11.55
CA TYR A 121 -0.54 6.04 -11.91
C TYR A 121 -0.13 6.82 -10.67
N LYS A 122 1.11 7.30 -10.67
CA LYS A 122 1.62 8.26 -9.68
C LYS A 122 1.33 9.70 -10.12
#